data_AF-A0AAY4AXG2-F1
#
_entry.id   AF-A0AAY4AXG2-F1
#
_cell.length_a   1.000
_cell.length_b   1.000
_cell.length_c   1.000
_cell.angle_alpha   90.00
_cell.angle_beta   90.00
_cell.angle_gamma   90.00
#
_symmetry.space_group_name_H-M   'P 1'
#
loop_
_entity.id
_entity.type
_entity.pdbx_description
1 polymer ?
#
loop_
_entity_poly.entity_id
_entity_poly.type
_entity_poly.pdbx_seq_one_letter_code
_entity_poly.pdbx_strand_id
1 'polypeptide(L)'
;MNPYSLTQLARANPFGAPLFMPGQSAPERRLAAASDGSCEYGSSKYYALCGFGGILSCGLTHTAVVPLDLIKCRIQVDPDKYKSIFNGFSVTMREDGVRGLGKGWAPTFIGYSMQGLCKFGFYELFKSLYADTLGEENAYLWRTSLYLAASASAEFFADIALAPMEACKVRIQTQPGYANTLRECAPKMHAEEGLWAFYKGVYPLWLRQIPYTMMKFACFERTVEMLYKYVVPKPRIECSKPEQLVVTFVAGYIGVWKGLFARIIMIGTLTALQWFIYDSVKVYFRLPRPPPPEMPESLRRKMGLAN
;
A
#
# COMPACT_ATOMS: atom_id res chain seq x y z
N MET A 1 3.29 -7.48 -53.73
CA MET A 1 2.43 -6.52 -53.02
C MET A 1 1.83 -7.23 -51.82
N ASN A 2 2.17 -6.76 -50.62
CA ASN A 2 1.52 -7.13 -49.37
C ASN A 2 0.33 -6.16 -49.16
N PRO A 3 -0.73 -6.49 -48.40
CA PRO A 3 -0.55 -6.48 -46.95
C PRO A 3 -1.37 -7.53 -46.18
N TYR A 4 -0.66 -8.20 -45.28
CA TYR A 4 -1.17 -8.78 -44.05
C TYR A 4 -2.15 -7.82 -43.34
N SER A 5 -3.33 -8.32 -42.97
CA SER A 5 -4.27 -7.54 -42.15
C SER A 5 -3.72 -7.38 -40.73
N LEU A 6 -3.86 -6.17 -40.18
CA LEU A 6 -3.55 -5.78 -38.80
C LEU A 6 -4.06 -6.77 -37.73
N THR A 7 -5.07 -7.56 -38.07
CA THR A 7 -5.67 -8.61 -37.24
C THR A 7 -4.77 -9.84 -37.00
N GLN A 8 -3.84 -10.16 -37.89
CA GLN A 8 -2.87 -11.25 -37.65
C GLN A 8 -1.67 -10.79 -36.82
N LEU A 9 -1.25 -9.52 -36.92
CA LEU A 9 -0.22 -8.93 -36.06
C LEU A 9 -0.70 -8.75 -34.61
N ALA A 10 -2.00 -8.54 -34.38
CA ALA A 10 -2.57 -8.43 -33.03
C ALA A 10 -2.56 -9.76 -32.24
N ARG A 11 -2.31 -10.91 -32.88
CA ARG A 11 -2.18 -12.21 -32.22
C ARG A 11 -0.79 -12.48 -31.64
N ALA A 12 0.22 -11.68 -31.99
CA ALA A 12 1.57 -11.76 -31.43
C ALA A 12 1.71 -10.78 -30.27
N ASN A 13 0.95 -10.97 -29.20
CA ASN A 13 1.20 -10.29 -27.93
C ASN A 13 1.12 -11.33 -26.81
N PRO A 14 2.19 -11.57 -26.03
CA PRO A 14 2.23 -12.62 -25.00
C PRO A 14 1.33 -12.36 -23.79
N PHE A 15 0.48 -11.32 -23.84
CA PHE A 15 -0.47 -10.95 -22.80
C PHE A 15 -1.82 -10.56 -23.40
N GLY A 16 -2.50 -11.52 -24.04
CA GLY A 16 -3.83 -11.34 -24.66
C GLY A 16 -4.99 -11.73 -23.74
N ALA A 17 -5.95 -10.82 -23.60
CA ALA A 17 -7.22 -10.96 -22.88
C ALA A 17 -8.10 -12.14 -23.39
N PRO A 18 -9.00 -12.71 -22.57
CA PRO A 18 -9.83 -13.83 -22.98
C PRO A 18 -10.97 -13.39 -23.93
N LEU A 19 -10.86 -13.84 -25.18
CA LEU A 19 -11.88 -14.37 -26.10
C LEU A 19 -13.33 -13.87 -25.95
N PHE A 20 -13.74 -13.10 -26.95
CA PHE A 20 -15.12 -12.80 -27.32
C PHE A 20 -15.73 -14.00 -28.07
N MET A 21 -16.89 -14.51 -27.63
CA MET A 21 -17.77 -15.37 -28.41
C MET A 21 -19.01 -14.54 -28.77
N PRO A 22 -19.23 -14.15 -30.04
CA PRO A 22 -20.40 -13.37 -30.41
C PRO A 22 -21.62 -14.30 -30.50
N GLY A 23 -22.65 -14.08 -29.68
CA GLY A 23 -23.92 -14.82 -29.82
C GLY A 23 -24.79 -15.00 -28.58
N GLN A 24 -24.45 -14.48 -27.41
CA GLN A 24 -25.38 -14.44 -26.28
C GLN A 24 -25.74 -12.99 -25.97
N SER A 25 -27.01 -12.64 -26.16
CA SER A 25 -27.62 -11.45 -25.58
C SER A 25 -27.23 -11.41 -24.10
N ALA A 26 -26.45 -10.41 -23.71
CA ALA A 26 -26.06 -10.23 -22.32
C ALA A 26 -27.33 -10.22 -21.46
N PRO A 27 -27.41 -11.01 -20.37
CA PRO A 27 -28.48 -10.81 -19.42
C PRO A 27 -28.30 -9.38 -18.91
N GLU A 28 -29.33 -8.55 -19.12
CA GLU A 28 -29.46 -7.22 -18.53
C GLU A 28 -29.10 -7.39 -17.05
N ARG A 29 -27.93 -6.88 -16.66
CA ARG A 29 -27.43 -7.00 -15.29
C ARG A 29 -28.24 -6.00 -14.45
N ARG A 30 -29.49 -6.36 -14.13
CA ARG A 30 -30.16 -5.82 -12.95
C ARG A 30 -29.33 -6.25 -11.76
N LEU A 31 -28.41 -5.37 -11.35
CA LEU A 31 -27.67 -5.48 -10.11
C LEU A 31 -28.70 -5.74 -9.01
N ALA A 32 -28.55 -6.91 -8.38
CA ALA A 32 -29.53 -7.49 -7.49
C ALA A 32 -30.05 -6.47 -6.47
N ALA A 33 -31.38 -6.35 -6.41
CA ALA A 33 -32.07 -5.70 -5.31
C ALA A 33 -31.55 -6.28 -3.99
N ALA A 34 -31.01 -5.38 -3.17
CA ALA A 34 -30.62 -5.62 -1.79
C ALA A 34 -31.75 -6.36 -1.04
N SER A 35 -31.41 -7.45 -0.35
CA SER A 35 -32.32 -8.07 0.61
C SER A 35 -32.67 -7.07 1.73
N ASP A 36 -33.94 -7.10 2.13
CA ASP A 36 -34.79 -6.27 3.03
C ASP A 36 -34.16 -5.50 4.23
N GLY A 37 -33.00 -4.88 4.03
CA GLY A 37 -32.25 -4.15 5.06
C GLY A 37 -30.82 -3.76 4.65
N SER A 38 -30.40 -4.08 3.43
CA SER A 38 -29.10 -3.68 2.88
C SER A 38 -29.23 -2.41 2.03
N CYS A 39 -28.24 -1.51 2.16
CA CYS A 39 -28.23 -0.23 1.45
C CYS A 39 -28.11 -0.44 -0.07
N GLU A 40 -28.82 0.37 -0.86
CA GLU A 40 -28.67 0.40 -2.31
C GLU A 40 -27.24 0.76 -2.72
N TYR A 41 -26.71 0.04 -3.70
CA TYR A 41 -25.38 0.27 -4.27
C TYR A 41 -25.34 1.64 -4.95
N GLY A 42 -24.29 2.44 -4.67
CA GLY A 42 -24.17 3.81 -5.19
C GLY A 42 -24.95 4.88 -4.41
N SER A 43 -25.71 4.50 -3.37
CA SER A 43 -26.35 5.47 -2.47
C SER A 43 -25.33 6.20 -1.58
N SER A 44 -25.63 7.42 -1.15
CA SER A 44 -24.81 8.15 -0.15
C SER A 44 -24.62 7.35 1.13
N LYS A 45 -25.62 6.55 1.53
CA LYS A 45 -25.54 5.64 2.68
C LYS A 45 -24.51 4.52 2.46
N TYR A 46 -24.36 4.02 1.23
CA TYR A 46 -23.38 2.99 0.89
C TYR A 46 -21.96 3.53 1.03
N TYR A 47 -21.68 4.69 0.44
CA TYR A 47 -20.37 5.34 0.55
C TYR A 47 -20.01 5.68 1.99
N ALA A 48 -20.98 6.14 2.78
CA ALA A 48 -20.78 6.41 4.21
C ALA A 48 -20.42 5.14 5.00
N LEU A 49 -21.09 4.02 4.73
CA LEU A 49 -20.79 2.73 5.37
C LEU A 49 -19.42 2.19 4.96
N CYS A 50 -19.03 2.32 3.69
CA CYS A 50 -17.69 1.97 3.22
C CYS A 50 -16.62 2.84 3.90
N GLY A 51 -16.88 4.14 4.04
CA GLY A 51 -16.02 5.06 4.78
C GLY A 51 -15.89 4.70 6.27
N PHE A 52 -17.00 4.37 6.93
CA PHE A 52 -16.99 3.93 8.34
C PHE A 52 -16.25 2.59 8.54
N GLY A 53 -16.46 1.63 7.63
CA GLY A 53 -15.66 0.40 7.58
C GLY A 53 -14.18 0.69 7.40
N GLY A 54 -13.84 1.69 6.59
CA GLY A 54 -12.47 2.20 6.42
C GLY A 54 -11.87 2.76 7.70
N ILE A 55 -12.62 3.57 8.45
CA ILE A 55 -12.20 4.11 9.76
C ILE A 55 -11.83 2.96 10.70
N LEU A 56 -12.74 2.01 10.89
CA LEU A 56 -12.52 0.91 11.83
C LEU A 56 -11.36 0.01 11.39
N SER A 57 -11.32 -0.35 10.09
CA SER A 57 -10.27 -1.20 9.55
C SER A 57 -8.91 -0.55 9.68
N CYS A 58 -8.69 0.64 9.13
CA CYS A 58 -7.39 1.29 9.14
C CYS A 58 -7.00 1.80 10.54
N GLY A 59 -7.92 2.45 11.25
CA GLY A 59 -7.66 3.01 12.58
C GLY A 59 -7.23 1.93 13.57
N LEU A 60 -7.99 0.84 13.69
CA LEU A 60 -7.70 -0.22 14.66
C LEU A 60 -6.46 -1.02 14.28
N THR A 61 -6.32 -1.41 13.01
CA THR A 61 -5.16 -2.22 12.58
C THR A 61 -3.84 -1.45 12.73
N HIS A 62 -3.80 -0.18 12.31
CA HIS A 62 -2.59 0.64 12.45
C HIS A 62 -2.28 0.95 13.92
N THR A 63 -3.30 1.17 14.75
CA THR A 63 -3.08 1.39 16.19
C THR A 63 -2.52 0.14 16.88
N ALA A 64 -2.99 -1.04 16.50
CA ALA A 64 -2.50 -2.31 17.04
C ALA A 64 -1.01 -2.55 16.73
N VAL A 65 -0.52 -2.05 15.59
CA VAL A 65 0.89 -2.20 15.19
C VAL A 65 1.78 -1.02 15.59
N VAL A 66 1.26 0.00 16.30
CA VAL A 66 2.04 1.14 16.81
C VAL A 66 3.34 0.72 17.52
N PRO A 67 3.37 -0.32 18.37
CA PRO A 67 4.61 -0.73 19.01
C PRO A 67 5.68 -1.16 18.00
N LEU A 68 5.28 -1.86 16.94
CA LEU A 68 6.19 -2.30 15.87
C LEU A 68 6.65 -1.11 15.01
N ASP A 69 5.72 -0.21 14.67
CA ASP A 69 6.03 0.99 13.90
C ASP A 69 7.01 1.90 14.65
N LEU A 70 6.83 2.07 15.95
CA LEU A 70 7.72 2.84 16.81
C LEU A 70 9.14 2.27 16.81
N ILE A 71 9.29 0.95 17.01
CA ILE A 71 10.61 0.30 16.95
C ILE A 71 11.23 0.47 15.58
N LYS A 72 10.45 0.29 14.51
CA LYS A 72 10.92 0.46 13.13
C LYS A 72 11.40 1.90 12.88
N CYS A 73 10.69 2.91 13.35
CA CYS A 73 11.10 4.30 13.23
C CYS A 73 12.40 4.58 14.01
N ARG A 74 12.55 4.02 15.21
CA ARG A 74 13.77 4.16 16.02
C ARG A 74 14.99 3.54 15.36
N ILE A 75 14.86 2.33 14.80
CA ILE A 75 15.93 1.67 14.04
C ILE A 75 16.35 2.50 12.82
N GLN A 76 15.40 3.15 12.13
CA GLN A 76 15.71 3.99 10.97
C GLN A 76 16.43 5.29 11.33
N VAL A 77 16.26 5.78 12.56
CA VAL A 77 16.87 7.05 13.02
C VAL A 77 18.22 6.80 13.68
N ASP A 78 18.32 5.76 14.50
CA ASP A 78 19.53 5.40 15.25
C ASP A 78 19.78 3.89 15.14
N PRO A 79 20.35 3.43 14.01
CA PRO A 79 20.62 2.01 13.77
C PRO A 79 21.72 1.45 14.68
N ASP A 80 22.59 2.31 15.23
CA ASP A 80 23.67 1.88 16.14
C ASP A 80 23.12 1.51 17.52
N LYS A 81 22.15 2.30 18.02
CA LYS A 81 21.45 2.03 19.27
C LYS A 81 20.42 0.90 19.14
N TYR A 82 19.67 0.87 18.05
CA TYR A 82 18.60 -0.10 17.82
C TYR A 82 18.98 -1.08 16.70
N LYS A 83 19.64 -2.18 17.07
CA LYS A 83 20.26 -3.11 16.10
C LYS A 83 19.28 -4.12 15.48
N SER A 84 18.18 -4.41 16.16
CA SER A 84 17.17 -5.36 15.72
C SER A 84 15.81 -5.06 16.34
N ILE A 85 14.74 -5.66 15.84
CA ILE A 85 13.38 -5.45 16.37
C ILE A 85 13.31 -5.87 17.84
N PHE A 86 13.81 -7.07 18.19
CA PHE A 86 13.80 -7.56 19.57
C PHE A 86 14.68 -6.74 20.51
N ASN A 87 15.87 -6.35 20.04
CA ASN A 87 16.73 -5.43 20.78
C ASN A 87 16.03 -4.07 20.98
N GLY A 88 15.34 -3.57 19.95
CA GLY A 88 14.61 -2.32 20.03
C GLY A 88 13.47 -2.32 21.02
N PHE A 89 12.70 -3.41 21.10
CA PHE A 89 11.71 -3.59 22.16
C PHE A 89 12.35 -3.58 23.54
N SER A 90 13.44 -4.33 23.74
CA SER A 90 14.14 -4.40 25.03
C SER A 90 14.70 -3.05 25.47
N VAL A 91 15.38 -2.33 24.57
CA VAL A 91 15.92 -0.99 24.84
C VAL A 91 14.80 0.00 25.14
N THR A 92 13.72 -0.01 24.35
CA THR A 92 12.57 0.89 24.56
C THR A 92 11.86 0.62 25.88
N MET A 93 11.69 -0.64 26.27
CA MET A 93 11.09 -0.99 27.56
C MET A 93 11.97 -0.57 28.74
N ARG A 94 13.30 -0.61 28.59
CA ARG A 94 14.25 -0.17 29.64
C ARG A 94 14.30 1.35 29.79
N GLU A 95 14.22 2.09 28.69
CA GLU A 95 14.36 3.55 28.69
C GLU A 95 13.04 4.30 28.91
N ASP A 96 11.98 3.90 28.21
CA ASP A 96 10.69 4.60 28.21
C ASP A 96 9.58 3.84 28.94
N GLY A 97 9.85 2.61 29.41
CA GLY A 97 8.87 1.74 30.03
C GLY A 97 7.80 1.22 29.06
N VAL A 98 6.81 0.49 29.61
CA VAL A 98 5.72 -0.13 28.82
C VAL A 98 4.86 0.93 28.12
N ARG A 99 4.67 2.10 28.73
CA ARG A 99 3.94 3.22 28.12
C ARG A 99 4.67 3.83 26.92
N GLY A 100 6.00 3.70 26.87
CA GLY A 100 6.82 4.12 25.75
C GLY A 100 6.49 3.46 24.42
N LEU A 101 6.03 2.20 24.47
CA LEU A 101 5.65 1.42 23.28
C LEU A 101 4.39 1.97 22.59
N GLY A 102 3.58 2.76 23.30
CA GLY A 102 2.39 3.42 22.76
C GLY A 102 2.64 4.86 22.27
N LYS A 103 3.89 5.36 22.25
CA LYS A 103 4.14 6.75 21.82
C LYS A 103 3.69 6.95 20.37
N GLY A 104 2.88 7.97 20.15
CA GLY A 104 2.29 8.27 18.85
C GLY A 104 1.04 7.44 18.49
N TRP A 105 0.42 6.73 19.44
CA TRP A 105 -0.83 5.99 19.17
C TRP A 105 -1.97 6.92 18.70
N ALA A 106 -2.13 8.10 19.31
CA ALA A 106 -3.20 9.04 18.99
C ALA A 106 -3.12 9.61 17.56
N PRO A 107 -1.99 10.17 17.09
CA PRO A 107 -1.88 10.60 15.70
C PRO A 107 -2.00 9.42 14.73
N THR A 108 -1.53 8.23 15.10
CA THR A 108 -1.72 7.02 14.28
C THR A 108 -3.20 6.69 14.13
N PHE A 109 -3.93 6.56 15.23
CA PHE A 109 -5.36 6.24 15.19
C PHE A 109 -6.15 7.26 14.38
N ILE A 110 -5.98 8.56 14.68
CA ILE A 110 -6.73 9.63 14.01
C ILE A 110 -6.35 9.72 12.53
N GLY A 111 -5.06 9.75 12.22
CA GLY A 111 -4.55 9.87 10.85
C GLY A 111 -4.98 8.71 9.97
N TYR A 112 -4.80 7.47 10.42
CA TYR A 112 -5.18 6.29 9.64
C TYR A 112 -6.70 6.07 9.61
N SER A 113 -7.45 6.55 10.60
CA SER A 113 -8.92 6.58 10.51
C SER A 113 -9.39 7.53 9.41
N MET A 114 -8.82 8.74 9.33
CA MET A 114 -9.12 9.71 8.27
C MET A 114 -8.68 9.20 6.90
N GLN A 115 -7.50 8.58 6.82
CA GLN A 115 -7.04 7.93 5.60
C GLN A 115 -8.00 6.81 5.19
N GLY A 116 -8.41 5.95 6.12
CA GLY A 116 -9.35 4.85 5.86
C GLY A 116 -10.71 5.33 5.37
N LEU A 117 -11.25 6.38 6.00
CA LEU A 117 -12.49 7.04 5.57
C LEU A 117 -12.42 7.47 4.11
N CYS A 118 -11.42 8.28 3.78
CA CYS A 118 -11.25 8.82 2.43
C CYS A 118 -10.91 7.71 1.42
N LYS A 119 -10.01 6.79 1.78
CA LYS A 119 -9.58 5.71 0.90
C LYS A 119 -10.73 4.81 0.50
N PHE A 120 -11.47 4.25 1.45
CA PHE A 120 -12.55 3.30 1.14
C PHE A 120 -13.83 3.99 0.68
N GLY A 121 -14.15 5.16 1.23
CA GLY A 121 -15.29 5.96 0.78
C GLY A 121 -15.11 6.49 -0.64
N PHE A 122 -13.99 7.16 -0.92
CA PHE A 122 -13.73 7.70 -2.26
C PHE A 122 -13.39 6.63 -3.28
N TYR A 123 -12.83 5.48 -2.89
CA TYR A 123 -12.60 4.39 -3.83
C TYR A 123 -13.90 3.90 -4.46
N GLU A 124 -14.96 3.71 -3.66
CA GLU A 124 -16.26 3.32 -4.19
C GLU A 124 -16.90 4.45 -5.03
N LEU A 125 -16.79 5.71 -4.58
CA LEU A 125 -17.29 6.87 -5.34
C LEU A 125 -16.61 7.01 -6.70
N PHE A 126 -15.27 6.96 -6.75
CA PHE A 126 -14.51 7.08 -8.00
C PHE A 126 -14.71 5.87 -8.90
N LYS A 127 -14.90 4.67 -8.34
CA LYS A 127 -15.26 3.49 -9.16
C LYS A 127 -16.59 3.69 -9.87
N SER A 128 -17.64 4.10 -9.14
CA SER A 128 -18.94 4.37 -9.75
C SER A 128 -18.84 5.48 -10.79
N LEU A 129 -18.23 6.62 -10.43
CA LEU A 129 -18.07 7.76 -11.33
C LEU A 129 -17.30 7.39 -12.60
N TYR A 130 -16.17 6.69 -12.49
CA TYR A 130 -15.40 6.28 -13.66
C TYR A 130 -16.11 5.20 -14.48
N ALA A 131 -16.82 4.26 -13.86
CA ALA A 131 -17.61 3.25 -14.58
C ALA A 131 -18.73 3.89 -15.40
N ASP A 132 -19.46 4.84 -14.81
CA ASP A 132 -20.56 5.55 -15.48
C ASP A 132 -20.03 6.39 -16.66
N THR A 133 -18.86 7.02 -16.51
CA THR A 133 -18.26 7.81 -17.59
C THR A 133 -17.69 6.98 -18.74
N LEU A 134 -17.19 5.76 -18.48
CA LEU A 134 -16.60 4.89 -19.50
C LEU A 134 -17.66 4.07 -20.25
N GLY A 135 -18.83 3.87 -19.64
CA GLY A 135 -19.88 2.98 -20.14
C GLY A 135 -19.61 1.50 -19.79
N GLU A 136 -20.67 0.69 -19.74
CA GLU A 136 -20.61 -0.69 -19.21
C GLU A 136 -19.60 -1.60 -19.92
N GLU A 137 -19.49 -1.49 -21.25
CA GLU A 137 -18.60 -2.33 -22.05
C GLU A 137 -17.13 -2.00 -21.81
N ASN A 138 -16.77 -0.72 -21.80
CA ASN A 138 -15.40 -0.27 -21.53
C ASN A 138 -15.01 -0.44 -20.07
N ALA A 139 -15.94 -0.24 -19.13
CA ALA A 139 -15.70 -0.49 -17.72
C ALA A 139 -15.36 -1.97 -17.47
N TYR A 140 -15.95 -2.90 -18.22
CA TYR A 140 -15.61 -4.32 -18.14
C TYR A 140 -14.26 -4.65 -18.81
N LEU A 141 -14.00 -4.12 -20.00
CA LEU A 141 -12.75 -4.34 -20.73
C LEU A 141 -11.54 -3.76 -19.98
N TRP A 142 -11.68 -2.54 -19.46
CA TRP A 142 -10.62 -1.78 -18.79
C TRP A 142 -10.74 -1.77 -17.25
N ARG A 143 -11.46 -2.74 -16.67
CA ARG A 143 -11.70 -2.83 -15.22
C ARG A 143 -10.45 -2.66 -14.35
N THR A 144 -9.33 -3.25 -14.76
CA THR A 144 -8.06 -3.14 -14.00
C THR A 144 -7.58 -1.69 -13.98
N SER A 145 -7.60 -1.01 -15.12
CA SER A 145 -7.21 0.39 -15.24
C SER A 145 -8.17 1.30 -14.50
N LEU A 146 -9.48 0.99 -14.52
CA LEU A 146 -10.50 1.70 -13.75
C LEU A 146 -10.24 1.57 -12.24
N TYR A 147 -9.99 0.37 -11.72
CA TYR A 147 -9.68 0.16 -10.31
C TYR A 147 -8.37 0.84 -9.90
N LEU A 148 -7.36 0.82 -10.77
CA LEU A 148 -6.10 1.53 -10.56
C LEU A 148 -6.31 3.06 -10.50
N ALA A 149 -7.10 3.62 -11.42
CA ALA A 149 -7.41 5.05 -11.45
C ALA A 149 -8.26 5.47 -10.24
N ALA A 150 -9.28 4.68 -9.89
CA ALA A 150 -10.14 4.94 -8.72
C ALA A 150 -9.35 4.87 -7.42
N SER A 151 -8.49 3.86 -7.25
CA SER A 151 -7.64 3.72 -6.06
C SER A 151 -6.57 4.81 -5.94
N ALA A 152 -5.96 5.23 -7.07
CA ALA A 152 -5.01 6.34 -7.07
C ALA A 152 -5.68 7.67 -6.68
N SER A 153 -6.87 7.93 -7.24
CA SER A 153 -7.65 9.15 -6.94
C SER A 153 -8.08 9.17 -5.48
N ALA A 154 -8.56 8.04 -4.94
CA ALA A 154 -8.94 7.93 -3.54
C ALA A 154 -7.75 8.14 -2.58
N GLU A 155 -6.60 7.51 -2.88
CA GLU A 155 -5.41 7.63 -2.03
C GLU A 155 -4.84 9.04 -2.03
N PHE A 156 -4.92 9.77 -3.16
CA PHE A 156 -4.48 11.17 -3.24
C PHE A 156 -5.13 12.04 -2.15
N PHE A 157 -6.46 11.98 -2.02
CA PHE A 157 -7.19 12.72 -0.99
C PHE A 157 -6.99 12.12 0.41
N ALA A 158 -6.89 10.80 0.51
CA ALA A 158 -6.63 10.12 1.79
C ALA A 158 -5.29 10.54 2.40
N ASP A 159 -4.27 10.72 1.57
CA ASP A 159 -2.94 11.15 2.01
C ASP A 159 -2.89 12.62 2.44
N ILE A 160 -3.72 13.49 1.84
CA ILE A 160 -3.89 14.87 2.32
C ILE A 160 -4.49 14.86 3.73
N ALA A 161 -5.46 13.99 3.98
CA ALA A 161 -6.08 13.83 5.30
C ALA A 161 -5.12 13.20 6.33
N LEU A 162 -4.24 12.30 5.89
CA LEU A 162 -3.25 11.63 6.73
C LEU A 162 -2.04 12.53 7.08
N ALA A 163 -1.59 13.36 6.14
CA ALA A 163 -0.30 14.07 6.23
C ALA A 163 -0.05 14.82 7.54
N PRO A 164 -1.01 15.60 8.10
CA PRO A 164 -0.80 16.31 9.35
C PRO A 164 -0.52 15.40 10.54
N MET A 165 -1.22 14.26 10.60
CA MET A 165 -1.08 13.29 11.68
C MET A 165 0.18 12.45 11.49
N GLU A 166 0.56 12.13 10.26
CA GLU A 166 1.82 11.45 9.96
C GLU A 166 3.03 12.31 10.34
N ALA A 167 2.98 13.62 10.06
CA ALA A 167 4.03 14.56 10.47
C ALA A 167 4.20 14.59 12.00
N CYS A 168 3.08 14.67 12.74
CA CYS A 168 3.11 14.60 14.20
C CYS A 168 3.63 13.25 14.71
N LYS A 169 3.17 12.13 14.13
CA LYS A 169 3.59 10.77 14.49
C LYS A 169 5.09 10.60 14.33
N VAL A 170 5.64 11.01 13.17
CA VAL A 170 7.07 10.89 12.88
C VAL A 170 7.86 11.66 13.94
N ARG A 171 7.55 12.93 14.23
CA ARG A 171 8.30 13.68 15.26
C ARG A 171 8.22 13.05 16.65
N ILE A 172 7.04 12.59 17.08
CA ILE A 172 6.88 11.92 18.38
C ILE A 172 7.71 10.62 18.46
N GLN A 173 7.82 9.88 17.36
CA GLN A 173 8.50 8.58 17.33
C GLN A 173 10.01 8.67 17.08
N THR A 174 10.47 9.70 16.36
CA THR A 174 11.87 9.83 15.92
C THR A 174 12.68 10.86 16.71
N GLN A 175 12.05 11.79 17.43
CA GLN A 175 12.75 12.83 18.20
C GLN A 175 12.55 12.62 19.70
N PRO A 176 13.51 11.98 20.40
CA PRO A 176 13.46 11.82 21.85
C PRO A 176 13.35 13.18 22.54
N GLY A 177 12.36 13.34 23.44
CA GLY A 177 12.18 14.57 24.22
C GLY A 177 11.43 15.70 23.51
N TYR A 178 11.04 15.56 22.24
CA TYR A 178 10.32 16.61 21.53
C TYR A 178 8.88 16.81 22.03
N ALA A 179 8.10 15.73 22.06
CA ALA A 179 6.74 15.66 22.59
C ALA A 179 6.34 14.19 22.82
N ASN A 180 5.53 13.89 23.85
CA ASN A 180 5.04 12.53 24.09
C ASN A 180 3.61 12.32 23.63
N THR A 181 2.86 13.41 23.41
CA THR A 181 1.44 13.37 23.05
C THR A 181 1.15 14.26 21.84
N LEU A 182 0.04 13.97 21.14
CA LEU A 182 -0.43 14.81 20.03
C LEU A 182 -0.74 16.24 20.49
N ARG A 183 -1.28 16.39 21.71
CA ARG A 183 -1.67 17.67 22.29
C ARG A 183 -0.46 18.57 22.57
N GLU A 184 0.71 18.00 22.83
CA GLU A 184 1.96 18.74 22.94
C GLU A 184 2.60 18.98 21.57
N CYS A 185 2.63 17.95 20.73
CA CYS A 185 3.37 17.98 19.46
C CYS A 185 2.76 18.96 18.45
N ALA A 186 1.44 18.95 18.26
CA ALA A 186 0.78 19.76 17.24
C ALA A 186 0.94 21.28 17.47
N PRO A 187 0.64 21.84 18.65
CA PRO A 187 0.82 23.28 18.88
C PRO A 187 2.29 23.69 18.86
N LYS A 188 3.20 22.85 19.38
CA LYS A 188 4.64 23.11 19.35
C LYS A 188 5.16 23.16 17.91
N MET A 189 4.81 22.18 17.08
CA MET A 189 5.20 22.14 15.67
C MET A 189 4.61 23.32 14.88
N HIS A 190 3.38 23.71 15.18
CA HIS A 190 2.77 24.90 14.58
C HIS A 190 3.48 26.20 14.98
N ALA A 191 3.91 26.33 16.24
CA ALA A 191 4.63 27.51 16.71
C ALA A 191 6.04 27.63 16.11
N GLU A 192 6.74 26.51 15.90
CA GLU A 192 8.12 26.48 15.39
C GLU A 192 8.20 26.68 13.86
N GLU A 193 7.33 26.00 13.09
CA GLU A 193 7.45 25.89 11.63
C GLU A 193 6.16 26.25 10.86
N GLY A 194 5.08 26.60 11.57
CA GLY A 194 3.81 26.97 10.96
C GLY A 194 3.02 25.80 10.39
N LEU A 195 2.01 26.10 9.57
CA LEU A 195 1.12 25.09 8.97
C LEU A 195 1.80 24.22 7.91
N TRP A 196 2.86 24.72 7.27
CA TRP A 196 3.57 23.97 6.24
C TRP A 196 4.32 22.74 6.79
N ALA A 197 4.67 22.76 8.09
CA ALA A 197 5.29 21.64 8.78
C ALA A 197 4.48 20.34 8.67
N PHE A 198 3.15 20.45 8.65
CA PHE A 198 2.22 19.33 8.57
C PHE A 198 2.13 18.69 7.18
N TYR A 199 2.43 19.46 6.12
CA TYR A 199 2.29 19.03 4.72
C TYR A 199 3.62 18.86 3.99
N LYS A 200 4.75 19.23 4.61
CA LYS A 200 6.11 19.07 4.04
C LYS A 200 6.40 17.65 3.54
N GLY A 201 5.79 16.64 4.16
CA GLY A 201 5.93 15.22 3.79
C GLY A 201 4.92 14.69 2.77
N VAL A 202 3.99 15.49 2.25
CA VAL A 202 2.87 14.99 1.42
C VAL A 202 3.34 14.43 0.07
N TYR A 203 4.33 15.07 -0.58
CA TYR A 203 4.90 14.57 -1.83
C TYR A 203 5.57 13.20 -1.69
N PRO A 204 6.53 12.99 -0.76
CA PRO A 204 7.10 11.67 -0.55
C PRO A 204 6.07 10.67 -0.04
N LEU A 205 5.02 11.12 0.67
CA LEU A 205 3.89 10.28 1.05
C LEU A 205 3.16 9.75 -0.20
N TRP A 206 2.76 10.62 -1.13
CA TRP A 206 2.09 10.22 -2.37
C TRP A 206 2.92 9.27 -3.23
N LEU A 207 4.20 9.57 -3.43
CA LEU A 207 5.11 8.74 -4.22
C LEU A 207 5.23 7.32 -3.66
N ARG A 208 5.00 7.14 -2.36
CA ARG A 208 5.04 5.84 -1.69
C ARG A 208 3.66 5.18 -1.63
N GLN A 209 2.64 5.94 -1.25
CA GLN A 209 1.32 5.42 -0.89
C GLN A 209 0.46 5.14 -2.11
N ILE A 210 0.48 5.99 -3.13
CA ILE A 210 -0.33 5.80 -4.34
C ILE A 210 0.08 4.50 -5.06
N PRO A 211 1.37 4.24 -5.38
CA PRO A 211 1.75 2.99 -6.03
C PRO A 211 1.48 1.76 -5.17
N TYR A 212 1.69 1.87 -3.85
CA TYR A 212 1.42 0.80 -2.91
C TYR A 212 -0.07 0.43 -2.86
N THR A 213 -0.94 1.43 -2.86
CA THR A 213 -2.38 1.26 -2.82
C THR A 213 -2.94 0.74 -4.15
N MET A 214 -2.47 1.26 -5.27
CA MET A 214 -2.79 0.75 -6.61
C MET A 214 -2.45 -0.75 -6.72
N MET A 215 -1.24 -1.15 -6.30
CA MET A 215 -0.83 -2.55 -6.32
C MET A 215 -1.68 -3.42 -5.40
N LYS A 216 -1.98 -2.95 -4.18
CA LYS A 216 -2.84 -3.67 -3.24
C LYS A 216 -4.21 -3.98 -3.82
N PHE A 217 -4.90 -2.95 -4.32
CA PHE A 217 -6.24 -3.13 -4.87
C PHE A 217 -6.21 -3.99 -6.12
N ALA A 218 -5.27 -3.76 -7.05
CA ALA A 218 -5.15 -4.58 -8.25
C ALA A 218 -4.89 -6.06 -7.93
N CYS A 219 -3.96 -6.36 -7.00
CA CYS A 219 -3.69 -7.73 -6.58
C CYS A 219 -4.88 -8.37 -5.85
N PHE A 220 -5.56 -7.61 -4.99
CA PHE A 220 -6.72 -8.09 -4.24
C PHE A 220 -7.87 -8.44 -5.19
N GLU A 221 -8.28 -7.51 -6.05
CA GLU A 221 -9.39 -7.70 -7.00
C GLU A 221 -9.11 -8.87 -7.95
N ARG A 222 -7.90 -8.93 -8.54
CA ARG A 222 -7.53 -10.07 -9.40
C ARG A 222 -7.53 -11.40 -8.67
N THR A 223 -7.10 -11.42 -7.41
CA THR A 223 -7.09 -12.64 -6.60
C THR A 223 -8.50 -13.09 -6.28
N VAL A 224 -9.39 -12.15 -5.93
CA VAL A 224 -10.81 -12.41 -5.70
C VAL A 224 -11.48 -12.95 -6.96
N GLU A 225 -11.27 -12.31 -8.13
CA GLU A 225 -11.81 -12.79 -9.41
C GLU A 225 -11.34 -14.22 -9.74
N MET A 226 -10.04 -14.50 -9.56
CA MET A 226 -9.50 -15.84 -9.77
C MET A 226 -10.09 -16.85 -8.79
N LEU A 227 -10.29 -16.48 -7.53
CA LEU A 227 -10.84 -17.36 -6.50
C LEU A 227 -12.29 -17.73 -6.81
N TYR A 228 -13.12 -16.76 -7.25
CA TYR A 228 -14.49 -17.02 -7.71
C TYR A 228 -14.54 -17.81 -9.02
N LYS A 229 -13.56 -17.63 -9.92
CA LYS A 229 -13.53 -18.36 -11.19
C LYS A 229 -13.10 -19.82 -11.03
N TYR A 230 -12.14 -20.11 -10.15
CA TYR A 230 -11.48 -21.42 -10.10
C TYR A 230 -11.78 -22.24 -8.84
N VAL A 231 -12.15 -21.61 -7.72
CA VAL A 231 -12.27 -22.30 -6.43
C VAL A 231 -13.71 -22.32 -5.92
N VAL A 232 -14.48 -21.26 -6.15
CA VAL A 232 -15.89 -21.17 -5.70
C VAL A 232 -16.79 -20.88 -6.90
N PRO A 233 -17.26 -21.90 -7.63
CA PRO A 233 -18.21 -21.75 -8.75
C PRO A 233 -19.63 -21.47 -8.23
N LYS A 234 -19.78 -20.52 -7.30
CA LYS A 234 -21.05 -19.99 -6.81
C LYS A 234 -21.03 -18.46 -6.88
N PRO A 235 -22.09 -17.81 -7.39
CA PRO A 235 -22.21 -16.36 -7.36
C PRO A 235 -22.12 -15.82 -5.92
N ARG A 236 -21.54 -14.63 -5.74
CA ARG A 236 -21.39 -13.95 -4.42
C ARG A 236 -22.70 -13.86 -3.62
N ILE A 237 -23.83 -13.88 -4.32
CA ILE A 237 -25.20 -13.74 -3.83
C ILE A 237 -25.69 -15.03 -3.12
N GLU A 238 -25.12 -16.19 -3.46
CA GLU A 238 -25.50 -17.49 -2.87
C GLU A 238 -24.59 -17.89 -1.70
N CYS A 239 -23.48 -17.18 -1.48
CA CYS A 239 -22.58 -17.45 -0.34
C CYS A 239 -23.13 -16.85 0.95
N SER A 240 -23.05 -17.62 2.03
CA SER A 240 -23.35 -17.15 3.38
C SER A 240 -22.36 -16.05 3.82
N LYS A 241 -22.80 -15.15 4.71
CA LYS A 241 -21.96 -14.08 5.30
C LYS A 241 -20.60 -14.59 5.83
N PRO A 242 -20.50 -15.70 6.60
CA PRO A 242 -19.21 -16.22 7.06
C PRO A 242 -18.33 -16.72 5.90
N GLU A 243 -18.90 -17.35 4.87
CA GLU A 243 -18.13 -17.79 3.70
C GLU A 243 -17.53 -16.60 2.94
N GLN A 244 -18.28 -15.49 2.78
CA GLN A 244 -17.76 -14.28 2.14
C GLN A 244 -16.59 -13.66 2.92
N LEU A 245 -16.65 -13.68 4.25
CA LEU A 245 -15.56 -13.21 5.11
C LEU A 245 -14.33 -14.11 5.02
N VAL A 246 -14.51 -15.43 5.03
CA VAL A 246 -13.40 -16.41 4.86
C VAL A 246 -12.74 -16.25 3.50
N VAL A 247 -13.53 -16.14 2.42
CA VAL A 247 -13.03 -15.88 1.06
C VAL A 247 -12.21 -14.59 1.01
N THR A 248 -12.68 -13.52 1.66
CA THR A 248 -11.97 -12.24 1.72
C THR A 248 -10.66 -12.34 2.50
N PHE A 249 -10.66 -13.05 3.64
CA PHE A 249 -9.45 -13.29 4.44
C PHE A 249 -8.41 -14.11 3.67
N VAL A 250 -8.85 -15.20 3.02
CA VAL A 250 -7.98 -16.06 2.20
C VAL A 250 -7.44 -15.31 0.98
N ALA A 251 -8.27 -14.52 0.30
CA ALA A 251 -7.84 -13.67 -0.81
C ALA A 251 -6.79 -12.63 -0.34
N GLY A 252 -7.00 -12.05 0.84
CA GLY A 252 -6.02 -11.17 1.48
C GLY A 252 -4.68 -11.88 1.73
N TYR A 253 -4.70 -13.07 2.32
CA TYR A 253 -3.49 -13.86 2.60
C TYR A 253 -2.75 -14.27 1.33
N ILE A 254 -3.45 -14.77 0.31
CA ILE A 254 -2.85 -15.11 -1.00
C ILE A 254 -2.29 -13.86 -1.69
N GLY A 255 -3.00 -12.73 -1.56
CA GLY A 255 -2.57 -11.43 -2.08
C GLY A 255 -1.24 -10.97 -1.50
N VAL A 256 -0.95 -11.25 -0.22
CA VAL A 256 0.35 -10.95 0.41
C VAL A 256 1.48 -11.68 -0.32
N TRP A 257 1.34 -12.98 -0.58
CA TRP A 257 2.40 -13.78 -1.21
C TRP A 257 2.58 -13.46 -2.70
N LYS A 258 1.50 -13.21 -3.44
CA LYS A 258 1.57 -12.75 -4.84
C LYS A 258 2.16 -11.34 -4.96
N GLY A 259 1.79 -10.44 -4.06
CA GLY A 259 2.34 -9.09 -4.00
C GLY A 259 3.81 -9.05 -3.59
N LEU A 260 4.26 -9.98 -2.72
CA LEU A 260 5.66 -10.10 -2.33
C LEU A 260 6.55 -10.46 -3.53
N PHE A 261 6.12 -11.39 -4.38
CA PHE A 261 6.86 -11.75 -5.59
C PHE A 261 7.01 -10.56 -6.56
N ALA A 262 5.90 -9.87 -6.84
CA ALA A 262 5.91 -8.66 -7.66
C ALA A 262 6.81 -7.56 -7.06
N ARG A 263 6.80 -7.41 -5.72
CA ARG A 263 7.64 -6.44 -5.01
C ARG A 263 9.11 -6.82 -5.02
N ILE A 264 9.46 -8.10 -4.92
CA ILE A 264 10.84 -8.59 -5.04
C ILE A 264 11.38 -8.34 -6.44
N ILE A 265 10.59 -8.66 -7.47
CA ILE A 265 10.99 -8.39 -8.86
C ILE A 265 11.15 -6.88 -9.07
N MET A 266 10.15 -6.09 -8.70
CA MET A 266 10.18 -4.64 -8.91
C MET A 266 11.33 -3.97 -8.15
N ILE A 267 11.52 -4.26 -6.87
CA ILE A 267 12.62 -3.69 -6.07
C ILE A 267 13.96 -4.21 -6.57
N GLY A 268 14.07 -5.50 -6.88
CA GLY A 268 15.30 -6.10 -7.37
C GLY A 268 15.74 -5.50 -8.71
N THR A 269 14.81 -5.35 -9.66
CA THR A 269 15.13 -4.76 -10.97
C THR A 269 15.39 -3.26 -10.89
N LEU A 270 14.62 -2.49 -10.10
CA LEU A 270 14.90 -1.06 -9.87
C LEU A 270 16.24 -0.84 -9.20
N THR A 271 16.56 -1.62 -8.16
CA THR A 271 17.84 -1.50 -7.44
C THR A 271 19.00 -1.89 -8.34
N ALA A 272 18.89 -2.99 -9.10
CA ALA A 272 19.91 -3.39 -10.06
C ALA A 272 20.12 -2.34 -11.15
N LEU A 273 19.03 -1.76 -11.69
CA LEU A 273 19.09 -0.71 -12.69
C LEU A 273 19.71 0.59 -12.14
N GLN A 274 19.36 0.98 -10.91
CA GLN A 274 19.94 2.13 -10.24
C GLN A 274 21.45 1.99 -10.06
N TRP A 275 21.91 0.83 -9.56
CA TRP A 275 23.35 0.54 -9.42
C TRP A 275 24.04 0.47 -10.78
N PHE A 276 23.41 -0.14 -11.79
CA PHE A 276 23.95 -0.19 -13.15
C PHE A 276 24.15 1.21 -13.74
N ILE A 277 23.17 2.10 -13.62
CA ILE A 277 23.28 3.50 -14.06
C ILE A 277 24.38 4.22 -13.28
N TYR A 278 24.41 4.08 -11.96
CA TYR A 278 25.41 4.73 -11.10
C TYR A 278 26.84 4.28 -11.43
N ASP A 279 27.07 2.98 -11.62
CA ASP A 279 28.39 2.45 -11.99
C ASP A 279 28.76 2.78 -13.45
N SER A 280 27.78 2.81 -14.37
CA SER A 280 28.02 3.25 -15.75
C SER A 280 28.53 4.70 -15.79
N VAL A 281 27.96 5.58 -14.97
CA VAL A 281 28.41 6.96 -14.82
C VAL A 281 29.84 7.00 -14.26
N LYS A 282 30.14 6.23 -13.21
CA LYS A 282 31.50 6.17 -12.65
C LYS A 282 32.54 5.70 -13.66
N VAL A 283 32.20 4.69 -14.47
CA VAL A 283 33.07 4.15 -15.51
C VAL A 283 33.29 5.20 -16.60
N TYR A 284 32.23 5.87 -17.05
CA TYR A 284 32.30 6.90 -18.08
C TYR A 284 33.19 8.08 -17.66
N PHE A 285 33.04 8.56 -16.43
CA PHE A 285 33.82 9.67 -15.87
C PHE A 285 35.16 9.25 -15.23
N ARG A 286 35.54 7.96 -15.32
CA ARG A 286 36.76 7.40 -14.73
C ARG A 286 36.97 7.77 -13.25
N LEU A 287 35.88 7.79 -12.48
CA LEU A 287 35.93 8.15 -11.07
C LEU A 287 36.69 7.07 -10.26
N PRO A 288 37.52 7.45 -9.27
CA PRO A 288 38.24 6.50 -8.44
C PRO A 288 37.25 5.64 -7.65
N ARG A 289 37.46 4.32 -7.70
CA ARG A 289 36.66 3.34 -6.96
C ARG A 289 37.38 2.98 -5.66
N PRO A 290 36.71 3.01 -4.50
CA PRO A 290 37.31 2.50 -3.27
C PRO A 290 37.67 1.03 -3.46
N PRO A 291 38.87 0.58 -3.02
CA PRO A 291 39.25 -0.82 -3.12
C PRO A 291 38.25 -1.69 -2.33
N PRO A 292 38.00 -2.93 -2.76
CA PRO A 292 37.17 -3.85 -2.00
C PRO A 292 37.75 -4.00 -0.59
N PRO A 293 36.90 -4.08 0.45
CA PRO A 293 37.37 -4.22 1.83
C PRO A 293 38.22 -5.48 1.93
N GLU A 294 39.50 -5.31 2.25
CA GLU A 294 40.39 -6.44 2.47
C GLU A 294 40.08 -7.11 3.80
N MET A 295 40.23 -8.44 3.85
CA MET A 295 40.06 -9.18 5.09
C MET A 295 41.11 -8.70 6.11
N PRO A 296 40.71 -8.25 7.31
CA PRO A 296 41.65 -7.77 8.31
C PRO A 296 42.63 -8.89 8.69
N GLU A 297 43.90 -8.55 8.89
CA GLU A 297 44.96 -9.54 9.16
C GLU A 297 44.65 -10.44 10.35
N SER A 298 43.93 -9.93 11.35
CA SER A 298 43.48 -10.68 12.51
C SER A 298 42.55 -11.86 12.15
N LEU A 299 41.74 -11.72 11.10
CA LEU A 299 40.89 -12.77 10.57
C LEU A 299 41.67 -13.71 9.64
N ARG A 300 42.59 -13.19 8.81
CA ARG A 300 43.49 -14.01 7.99
C ARG A 300 44.35 -14.96 8.84
N ARG A 301 44.90 -14.48 9.96
CA ARG A 301 45.63 -15.31 10.93
C ARG A 301 44.74 -16.37 11.59
N LYS A 302 43.51 -16.01 11.97
CA LYS A 302 42.55 -16.98 12.56
C LYS A 302 42.11 -18.06 11.58
N MET A 303 42.09 -17.77 10.28
CA MET A 303 41.73 -18.72 9.22
C MET A 303 42.92 -19.50 8.65
N GLY A 304 44.14 -19.29 9.17
CA GLY A 304 45.35 -19.99 8.68
C GLY A 304 45.77 -19.60 7.26
N LEU A 305 45.34 -18.43 6.78
CA LEU A 305 45.59 -17.93 5.42
C LEU A 305 46.76 -16.94 5.34
N ALA A 306 47.46 -16.70 6.46
CA ALA A 306 48.67 -15.90 6.52
C ALA A 306 49.82 -16.79 7.00
N ASN A 307 50.88 -16.88 6.20
CA ASN A 307 52.17 -17.45 6.62
C ASN A 307 52.86 -16.49 7.59
#